data_AF-A0A355D9R4-F1
#
_entry.id   AF-A0A355D9R4-F1
#
_cell.length_a   1.000
_cell.length_b   1.000
_cell.length_c   1.000
_cell.angle_alpha   90.00
_cell.angle_beta   90.00
_cell.angle_gamma   90.00
#
_symmetry.space_group_name_H-M   'P 1'
#
loop_
_entity.id
_entity.type
_entity.pdbx_description
1 polymer ?
#
loop_
_entity_poly.entity_id
_entity_poly.type
_entity_poly.pdbx_seq_one_letter_code
_entity_poly.pdbx_strand_id
1 'polypeptide(L)' 'MIYVVGLGPGSKEYILPKAVETLENSDMLVGFSRALESVNFINTERVAVKSLSDILK' A
#
# COMPACT_ATOMS: atom_id res chain seq x y z
N MET A 1 -9.00 -11.78 -1.12
CA MET A 1 -8.12 -11.74 -2.32
C MET A 1 -6.89 -10.94 -1.95
N ILE A 2 -5.69 -11.32 -2.42
CA ILE A 2 -4.46 -10.56 -2.13
C ILE A 2 -4.00 -9.89 -3.43
N TYR A 3 -3.70 -8.60 -3.37
CA TYR A 3 -3.09 -7.84 -4.45
C TYR A 3 -1.71 -7.35 -4.03
N VAL A 4 -0.71 -7.60 -4.87
CA VAL A 4 0.60 -6.96 -4.74
C VAL A 4 0.61 -5.77 -5.68
N VAL A 5 0.54 -4.56 -5.12
CA VAL A 5 0.39 -3.32 -5.88
C VAL A 5 1.73 -2.59 -5.91
N GLY A 6 2.24 -2.32 -7.11
CA GLY A 6 3.42 -1.47 -7.30
C GLY A 6 3.04 0.02 -7.23
N LEU A 7 3.78 0.80 -6.43
CA LEU A 7 3.59 2.26 -6.29
C LEU A 7 4.44 3.10 -7.25
N GLY A 8 5.31 2.48 -8.05
CA GLY A 8 6.31 3.21 -8.84
C GLY A 8 7.27 3.99 -7.95
N PRO A 9 7.68 5.23 -8.32
CA PRO A 9 8.63 6.03 -7.56
C PRO A 9 8.06 6.62 -6.26
N GLY A 10 6.79 6.36 -5.91
CA GLY A 10 6.19 6.71 -4.62
C GLY A 10 5.60 8.13 -4.52
N SER A 11 5.78 8.98 -5.52
CA SER A 11 5.00 10.23 -5.63
C SER A 11 3.63 9.92 -6.26
N LYS A 12 2.58 10.56 -5.74
CA LYS A 12 1.19 10.40 -6.19
C LYS A 12 1.02 10.55 -7.70
N GLU A 13 1.78 11.47 -8.32
CA GLU A 13 1.71 11.76 -9.76
C GLU A 13 2.16 10.58 -10.64
N TYR A 14 2.94 9.66 -10.08
CA TYR A 14 3.45 8.49 -10.79
C TYR A 14 2.78 7.17 -10.38
N ILE A 15 1.87 7.20 -9.40
CA ILE A 15 1.08 6.04 -9.02
C ILE A 15 -0.04 5.90 -10.07
N LEU A 16 -0.11 4.73 -10.71
CA LEU A 16 -1.14 4.47 -11.72
C LEU A 16 -2.54 4.61 -11.11
N PRO A 17 -3.52 5.19 -11.83
CA PRO A 17 -4.89 5.31 -11.34
C PRO A 17 -5.47 3.97 -10.85
N LYS A 18 -5.17 2.86 -11.55
CA LYS A 18 -5.63 1.53 -11.15
C LYS A 18 -5.01 1.05 -9.83
N ALA A 19 -3.77 1.44 -9.54
CA ALA A 19 -3.14 1.14 -8.25
C ALA A 19 -3.84 1.88 -7.12
N VAL A 20 -4.14 3.18 -7.30
CA VAL A 20 -4.91 3.97 -6.32
C VAL A 20 -6.29 3.34 -6.09
N GLU A 21 -7.03 3.05 -7.16
CA GLU A 21 -8.35 2.40 -7.08
C GLU A 21 -8.29 1.06 -6.32
N THR A 22 -7.26 0.25 -6.58
CA THR A 22 -7.11 -1.05 -5.92
C THR A 22 -6.83 -0.90 -4.41
N LEU A 23 -6.03 0.10 -4.04
CA LEU A 23 -5.71 0.39 -2.63
C LEU A 23 -6.93 0.95 -1.89
N GLU A 24 -7.66 1.90 -2.50
CA GLU A 24 -8.88 2.50 -1.90
C GLU A 24 -10.00 1.49 -1.68
N ASN A 25 -10.17 0.51 -2.57
CA ASN A 25 -11.22 -0.51 -2.47
C ASN A 25 -10.79 -1.76 -1.67
N SER A 26 -9.60 -1.75 -1.07
CA SER A 26 -9.14 -2.86 -0.23
C SER A 26 -9.63 -2.72 1.21
N ASP A 27 -9.80 -3.84 1.90
CA ASP A 27 -10.16 -3.82 3.33
C ASP A 27 -9.02 -3.30 4.22
N MET A 28 -7.77 -3.57 3.82
CA MET A 28 -6.57 -3.24 4.58
C MET A 28 -5.33 -3.16 3.70
N LEU A 29 -4.45 -2.20 4.00
CA LEU A 29 -3.14 -2.03 3.40
C LEU A 29 -2.06 -2.60 4.31
N VAL A 30 -1.22 -3.51 3.79
CA VAL A 30 -0.05 -4.03 4.49
C VAL A 30 1.20 -3.63 3.73
N GLY A 31 2.15 -3.00 4.42
CA GLY A 31 3.38 -2.56 3.76
C GLY A 31 4.42 -2.03 4.73
N PHE A 32 5.62 -1.79 4.22
CA PHE A 32 6.66 -1.09 4.96
C PHE A 32 6.30 0.39 5.12
N SER A 33 6.75 1.04 6.21
CA SER A 33 6.41 2.43 6.53
C SER A 33 6.62 3.39 5.35
N ARG A 34 7.74 3.27 4.62
CA ARG A 34 8.04 4.11 3.45
C ARG A 34 6.98 4.02 2.34
N ALA A 35 6.51 2.79 2.06
CA ALA A 35 5.49 2.58 1.04
C ALA A 35 4.12 3.11 1.51
N LEU A 36 3.79 2.95 2.79
CA LEU A 36 2.54 3.45 3.36
C LEU A 36 2.51 4.99 3.45
N GLU A 37 3.66 5.63 3.66
CA GLU A 37 3.80 7.09 3.60
C GLU A 37 3.54 7.64 2.20
N SER A 38 4.00 6.96 1.14
CA SER A 38 3.73 7.30 -0.26
C SER A 38 2.24 7.29 -0.63
N VAL A 39 1.40 6.64 0.16
CA VAL A 39 -0.05 6.55 -0.07
C VAL A 39 -0.85 7.18 1.07
N ASN A 40 -0.26 8.19 1.74
CA ASN A 40 -0.90 8.86 2.88
C ASN A 40 -2.26 9.48 2.56
N PHE A 41 -2.54 9.77 1.29
CA PHE A 41 -3.78 10.32 0.77
C PHE A 41 -4.92 9.28 0.60
N ILE A 42 -4.66 7.99 0.84
CA ILE A 42 -5.66 6.91 0.73
C ILE A 42 -6.25 6.59 2.10
N ASN A 43 -7.56 6.70 2.27
CA ASN A 43 -8.21 6.50 3.58
C ASN A 43 -8.62 5.04 3.84
N THR A 44 -7.67 4.13 3.75
CA THR A 44 -7.84 2.69 4.06
C THR A 44 -7.01 2.33 5.29
N GLU A 45 -7.49 1.41 6.13
CA GLU A 45 -6.75 0.92 7.31
C GLU A 45 -5.37 0.39 6.92
N ARG A 46 -4.34 0.69 7.73
CA ARG A 46 -2.95 0.39 7.39
C ARG A 46 -2.24 -0.35 8.52
N VAL A 47 -1.51 -1.39 8.14
CA VAL A 47 -0.61 -2.15 9.03
C VAL A 47 0.81 -2.01 8.53
N ALA A 48 1.63 -1.30 9.31
CA ALA A 48 3.05 -1.15 9.03
C ALA A 48 3.83 -2.37 9.54
N VAL A 49 4.63 -2.97 8.66
CA VAL A 49 5.50 -4.11 8.99
C VAL A 49 6.98 -3.76 8.83
N LYS A 50 7.87 -4.48 9.54
CA LYS A 50 9.33 -4.27 9.46
C LYS A 50 9.99 -5.26 8.53
N SER A 51 9.43 -6.46 8.41
CA SER A 51 9.92 -7.55 7.57
C SER A 51 8.75 -8.36 7.00
N LEU A 52 9.00 -9.11 5.94
CA LEU A 52 8.00 -10.06 5.41
C LEU A 52 7.64 -11.13 6.44
N SER A 53 8.59 -11.51 7.29
CA SER A 53 8.36 -12.48 8.37
C SER A 53 7.35 -12.01 9.40
N ASP A 54 7.09 -10.69 9.52
CA ASP A 54 6.05 -10.17 10.40
C ASP A 54 4.63 -10.51 9.91
N ILE A 55 4.48 -10.81 8.62
CA ILE A 55 3.20 -11.16 7.97
C ILE A 55 2.95 -12.68 8.03
N LEU A 56 4.01 -13.49 8.03
CA LEU A 56 3.96 -14.95 7.83
C LEU A 56 3.83 -15.77 9.12
N LYS A 57 3.56 -15.13 10.27
CA LYS A 57 3.49 -15.81 11.57
C LYS A 57 2.28 -16.70 11.72
#